data_AF-A0A1E4JC04-F1
#
_entry.id   AF-A0A1E4JC04-F1
#
_cell.length_a   1.000
_cell.length_b   1.000
_cell.length_c   1.000
_cell.angle_alpha   90.00
_cell.angle_beta   90.00
_cell.angle_gamma   90.00
#
_symmetry.space_group_name_H-M   'P 1'
#
loop_
_entity.id
_entity.type
_entity.pdbx_description
1 polymer ?
#
loop_
_entity_poly.entity_id
_entity_poly.type
_entity_poly.pdbx_seq_one_letter_code
_entity_poly.pdbx_strand_id
1 'polypeptide(L)' 'MATRIHVFEEWHGEAALAAHLAGPQYRGMLGHIGAFGVRASSSRKFAVSREGPVYNSQGVASAGFD' A
#
# COMPACT_ATOMS: atom_id res chain seq x y z
N MET A 1 10.49 -22.07 10.08
CA MET A 1 10.14 -21.19 8.96
C MET A 1 9.79 -19.83 9.53
N ALA A 2 10.37 -18.73 9.04
CA ALA A 2 9.98 -17.39 9.45
C ALA A 2 8.76 -16.96 8.63
N THR A 3 7.66 -16.62 9.29
CA THR A 3 6.45 -16.10 8.61
C THR A 3 6.63 -14.61 8.37
N ARG A 4 6.42 -14.16 7.12
CA ARG A 4 6.50 -12.75 6.71
C ARG A 4 5.17 -12.33 6.09
N ILE A 5 4.69 -11.16 6.47
CA ILE A 5 3.53 -10.50 5.87
C ILE A 5 4.04 -9.31 5.05
N HIS A 6 3.51 -9.16 3.84
CA HIS A 6 3.71 -7.99 3.00
C HIS A 6 2.37 -7.27 2.86
N VAL A 7 2.39 -5.96 3.08
CA VAL A 7 1.22 -5.09 2.94
C VAL A 7 1.57 -4.04 1.90
N PHE A 8 0.72 -3.91 0.89
CA PHE A 8 0.79 -2.85 -0.11
C PHE A 8 -0.52 -2.07 -0.06
N GLU A 9 -0.40 -0.76 0.07
CA GLU A 9 -1.54 0.16 0.20
C GLU A 9 -1.34 1.29 -0.79
N GLU A 10 -2.36 1.55 -1.59
CA GLU A 10 -2.40 2.67 -2.52
C GLU A 10 -3.23 3.80 -1.93
N TRP A 11 -2.77 5.03 -2.15
CA TRP A 11 -3.38 6.24 -1.63
C TRP A 11 -3.52 7.26 -2.76
N HIS A 12 -4.70 7.86 -2.89
CA HIS A 12 -4.96 8.92 -3.87
C HIS A 12 -4.03 10.14 -3.71
N GLY A 13 -3.38 10.29 -2.54
CA GLY A 13 -2.36 11.29 -2.33
C GLY A 13 -1.90 11.39 -0.89
N GLU A 14 -0.97 12.30 -0.63
CA GLU A 14 -0.37 12.49 0.69
C GLU A 14 -1.40 12.88 1.76
N ALA A 15 -2.38 13.71 1.42
CA ALA A 15 -3.44 14.10 2.34
C ALA A 15 -4.31 12.92 2.80
N ALA A 16 -4.64 11.99 1.89
CA ALA A 16 -5.42 10.80 2.22
C ALA A 16 -4.63 9.87 3.15
N LEU A 17 -3.36 9.65 2.85
CA LEU A 17 -2.48 8.88 3.72
C LEU A 17 -2.29 9.55 5.09
N ALA A 18 -2.10 10.87 5.14
CA ALA A 18 -1.98 11.59 6.40
C ALA A 18 -3.23 11.46 7.27
N ALA A 19 -4.42 11.59 6.68
CA ALA A 19 -5.69 11.38 7.38
C ALA A 19 -5.82 9.94 7.90
N HIS A 20 -5.42 8.94 7.12
CA HIS A 20 -5.41 7.55 7.57
C HIS A 20 -4.50 7.34 8.79
N LEU A 21 -3.25 7.81 8.72
CA LEU A 21 -2.27 7.67 9.80
C LEU A 21 -2.69 8.38 11.09
N ALA A 22 -3.43 9.48 10.98
CA ALA A 22 -4.00 10.20 12.12
C ALA A 22 -5.30 9.57 12.67
N GLY A 23 -5.91 8.64 11.94
CA GLY A 23 -7.20 8.04 12.25
C GLY A 23 -7.15 6.98 13.37
N PRO A 24 -8.27 6.74 14.07
CA PRO A 24 -8.36 5.70 15.09
C PRO A 24 -8.20 4.28 14.51
N GLN A 25 -8.57 4.08 13.23
CA GLN A 25 -8.48 2.78 12.58
C GLN A 25 -7.02 2.33 12.38
N TYR A 26 -6.13 3.25 11.97
CA TYR A 26 -4.71 2.96 11.86
C TYR A 26 -4.10 2.61 13.22
N ARG A 27 -4.41 3.39 14.26
CA ARG A 27 -3.95 3.11 15.63
C ARG A 27 -4.46 1.76 16.16
N GLY A 28 -5.72 1.45 15.92
CA GLY A 28 -6.32 0.17 16.32
C GLY A 28 -5.67 -1.03 15.61
N MET A 29 -5.43 -0.92 14.31
CA MET A 29 -4.71 -1.93 13.53
C MET A 29 -3.29 -2.15 14.06
N LEU A 30 -2.55 -1.06 14.33
CA LEU A 30 -1.20 -1.15 14.88
C LEU A 30 -1.17 -1.86 16.23
N GLY A 31 -2.10 -1.52 17.14
CA GLY A 31 -2.23 -2.17 18.43
C GLY A 31 -2.58 -3.66 18.32
N HIS A 32 -3.54 -4.00 17.46
CA HIS A 32 -3.98 -5.38 17.26
C HIS A 32 -2.84 -6.25 16.70
N ILE A 33 -2.15 -5.80 15.65
CA ILE A 33 -1.03 -6.55 15.07
C ILE A 33 0.13 -6.65 16.07
N GLY A 34 0.44 -5.58 16.80
CA GLY A 34 1.49 -5.56 17.82
C GLY A 34 1.31 -6.63 18.90
N ALA A 35 0.06 -6.96 19.24
CA ALA A 35 -0.26 -7.98 20.24
C ALA A 35 0.16 -9.42 19.85
N PHE A 36 0.46 -9.68 18.58
CA PHE A 36 0.87 -11.02 18.09
C PHE A 36 2.39 -11.22 18.02
N GLY A 37 3.19 -10.34 18.63
CA GLY A 37 4.64 -10.55 18.75
C GLY A 37 5.42 -10.28 17.46
N VAL A 38 5.04 -9.22 16.72
CA VAL A 38 5.81 -8.74 15.56
C VAL A 38 7.24 -8.41 15.98
N ARG A 39 8.21 -9.10 15.38
CA ARG A 39 9.64 -8.97 15.75
C ARG A 39 10.32 -7.79 15.07
N ALA A 40 9.91 -7.46 13.86
CA ALA A 40 10.46 -6.36 13.07
C ALA A 40 9.49 -5.97 11.94
N SER A 41 9.41 -4.68 11.65
CA SER A 41 8.73 -4.12 10.49
C SER A 41 9.68 -3.23 9.68
N SER A 42 9.45 -3.14 8.37
CA SER A 42 10.13 -2.20 7.48
C SER A 42 9.07 -1.63 6.56
N SER A 43 8.79 -0.34 6.69
CA SER A 43 7.81 0.36 5.86
C SER A 43 8.52 1.31 4.91
N ARG A 44 8.04 1.39 3.67
CA ARG A 44 8.53 2.31 2.64
C ARG A 44 7.34 2.93 1.95
N LYS A 45 7.49 4.17 1.49
CA LYS A 45 6.52 4.86 0.63
C LYS A 45 7.16 5.03 -0.74
N PHE A 46 6.37 4.80 -1.78
CA PHE A 46 6.76 5.02 -3.17
C PHE A 46 5.77 6.00 -3.80
N ALA A 47 6.28 6.97 -4.55
CA ALA A 47 5.45 7.83 -5.39
C ALA A 47 5.26 7.16 -6.75
N VAL A 48 4.01 7.08 -7.23
CA VAL A 48 3.71 6.58 -8.57
C VAL A 48 3.91 7.71 -9.56
N SER A 49 4.90 7.58 -10.46
CA SER A 49 5.18 8.60 -11.48
C SER A 49 4.28 8.47 -12.71
N ARG A 50 3.81 7.25 -13.01
CA ARG A 50 2.90 6.94 -14.11
C ARG A 50 2.01 5.78 -13.68
N GLU A 51 0.72 5.87 -13.98
CA GLU A 51 -0.28 4.83 -13.80
C GLU A 51 -1.11 4.76 -15.08
N GLY A 52 -1.47 3.55 -15.52
CA GLY A 52 -2.23 3.34 -16.74
C GLY A 52 -2.87 1.96 -16.78
N PRO A 53 -3.87 1.75 -17.65
CA PRO A 53 -4.53 0.46 -17.77
C PRO A 53 -3.60 -0.59 -18.38
N VAL A 54 -3.76 -1.85 -17.96
CA VAL A 54 -3.04 -2.99 -18.56
C VAL A 54 -3.45 -3.21 -20.02
N TYR A 55 -4.71 -2.91 -20.35
CA TYR A 55 -5.26 -3.11 -21.69
C TYR A 55 -5.45 -1.77 -22.39
N ASN A 56 -4.99 -1.67 -23.63
CA ASN A 56 -5.20 -0.49 -24.47
C ASN A 56 -6.66 -0.37 -24.94
N SER A 57 -6.97 0.68 -25.71
CA SER A 57 -8.31 0.93 -26.25
C SER A 57 -8.85 -0.17 -27.18
N GLN A 58 -7.99 -1.06 -27.68
CA GLN A 58 -8.36 -2.24 -28.48
C GLN A 58 -8.54 -3.51 -27.63
N GLY A 59 -8.36 -3.42 -26.31
CA GLY A 59 -8.45 -4.57 -25.40
C GLY A 59 -7.21 -5.47 -25.39
N VAL A 60 -6.08 -5.01 -25.92
CA VAL A 60 -4.82 -5.78 -25.98
C VAL A 60 -3.94 -5.39 -24.79
N ALA A 61 -3.37 -6.38 -24.11
CA ALA A 61 -2.44 -6.15 -23.01
C ALA A 61 -1.17 -5.46 -23.52
N SER A 62 -0.78 -4.36 -22.88
CA SER A 62 0.41 -3.58 -23.25
C SER A 62 1.29 -3.31 -22.03
N ALA A 63 2.59 -3.28 -22.25
CA ALA A 63 3.57 -2.82 -21.26
C ALA A 63 3.81 -1.29 -21.34
N GLY A 64 3.39 -0.67 -22.44
CA GLY A 64 3.45 0.78 -22.61
C GLY A 64 2.46 1.50 -21.72
N PHE A 65 2.76 2.75 -21.41
CA PHE A 65 1.87 3.67 -20.68
C PHE A 65 1.32 4.72 -21.67
N ASP A 66 1.07 4.26 -22.90
CA ASP A 66 0.78 5.05 -24.09
C ASP A 66 -0.70 5.44 -24.15
#